data_AF-A0A966FE67-F1
#
_entry.id   AF-A0A966FE67-F1
#
_cell.length_a   1.000
_cell.length_b   1.000
_cell.length_c   1.000
_cell.angle_alpha   90.00
_cell.angle_beta   90.00
_cell.angle_gamma   90.00
#
_symmetry.space_group_name_H-M   'P 1'
#
loop_
_entity.id
_entity.type
_entity.pdbx_description
1 polymer ?
#
loop_
_entity_poly.entity_id
_entity_poly.type
_entity_poly.pdbx_seq_one_letter_code
_entity_poly.pdbx_strand_id
1 'polypeptide(L)'
;GDGLRIGPGGPQAWSPVLIDESTPWVSQYRGLWGLFARDPISGENAPAGPMYNRDGSPRSSWYDPLGFAGLDKVPPPPQALELLRSNCDKVVHRQEELEQRISEKAGELQSLGIEMKGMEGNPHLAKQHAALGKTLSALADEVKGLRRERSENTALLQGLTQQLERLNAGEQDDPRAHIRHLAEPDKPTQAFRFDRAAETWAAISLSLLLFAIAVLIFLAPHYVWAGLTIIFLLFLVAESILRGAFVQTIARITLILAMVAALILFFHFWKWIIVAALLTTGAFLMFQRLRELTG
;
A
#
# COMPACT_ATOMS: atom_id res chain seq x y z
N GLY A 1 -15.37 -32.41 -5.29
CA GLY A 1 -15.83 -31.62 -4.13
C GLY A 1 -17.31 -31.88 -4.05
N ASP A 2 -17.68 -32.92 -3.32
CA ASP A 2 -18.94 -33.66 -3.53
C ASP A 2 -19.98 -33.26 -2.47
N GLY A 3 -19.90 -32.01 -2.02
CA GLY A 3 -20.72 -31.46 -0.96
C GLY A 3 -22.14 -31.10 -1.41
N LEU A 4 -23.00 -30.87 -0.42
CA LEU A 4 -24.38 -30.44 -0.60
C LEU A 4 -24.44 -29.13 -1.41
N ARG A 5 -25.15 -29.15 -2.54
CA ARG A 5 -25.40 -27.97 -3.37
C ARG A 5 -26.65 -27.24 -2.87
N ILE A 6 -26.46 -25.99 -2.45
CA ILE A 6 -27.54 -25.09 -2.02
C ILE A 6 -27.77 -24.04 -3.11
N GLY A 7 -29.03 -23.88 -3.55
CA GLY A 7 -29.49 -22.86 -4.48
C GLY A 7 -29.96 -23.34 -5.84
N PRO A 8 -30.10 -22.43 -6.83
CA PRO A 8 -30.73 -22.75 -8.11
C PRO A 8 -30.10 -23.96 -8.79
N GLY A 9 -30.89 -25.02 -9.02
CA GLY A 9 -30.43 -26.29 -9.58
C GLY A 9 -29.88 -27.31 -8.56
N GLY A 10 -29.92 -27.02 -7.27
CA GLY A 10 -29.58 -27.94 -6.17
C GLY A 10 -30.81 -28.51 -5.45
N PRO A 11 -30.63 -29.58 -4.64
CA PRO A 11 -31.70 -30.21 -3.87
C PRO A 11 -32.22 -29.35 -2.71
N GLN A 12 -31.47 -28.33 -2.27
CA GLN A 12 -31.90 -27.37 -1.25
C GLN A 12 -32.03 -25.97 -1.84
N ALA A 13 -33.17 -25.34 -1.59
CA ALA A 13 -33.38 -23.92 -1.87
C ALA A 13 -32.66 -23.06 -0.81
N TRP A 14 -32.33 -21.82 -1.19
CA TRP A 14 -31.98 -20.79 -0.22
C TRP A 14 -32.94 -19.61 -0.38
N SER A 15 -33.14 -18.87 0.71
CA SER A 15 -33.87 -17.61 0.72
C SER A 15 -33.01 -16.56 1.42
N PRO A 16 -32.92 -15.34 0.88
CA PRO A 16 -32.24 -14.25 1.58
C PRO A 16 -32.98 -13.92 2.87
N VAL A 17 -32.24 -13.77 3.96
CA VAL A 17 -32.75 -13.26 5.25
C VAL A 17 -32.05 -11.94 5.50
N LEU A 18 -32.82 -10.88 5.73
CA LEU A 18 -32.26 -9.58 6.08
C LEU A 18 -31.76 -9.65 7.53
N ILE A 19 -30.49 -9.30 7.71
CA ILE A 19 -29.85 -9.20 9.01
C ILE A 19 -29.53 -7.74 9.29
N ASP A 20 -29.65 -7.35 10.55
CA ASP A 20 -29.42 -5.99 11.03
C ASP A 20 -28.86 -6.02 12.47
N GLU A 21 -28.76 -4.85 13.10
CA GLU A 21 -28.25 -4.73 14.47
C GLU A 21 -29.19 -5.36 15.52
N SER A 22 -30.46 -5.57 15.19
CA SER A 22 -31.42 -6.27 16.06
C SER A 22 -31.19 -7.78 16.10
N THR A 23 -30.43 -8.32 15.13
CA THR A 23 -30.12 -9.75 15.02
C THR A 23 -29.05 -10.14 16.06
N PRO A 24 -29.39 -10.86 17.15
CA PRO A 24 -28.50 -10.98 18.31
C PRO A 24 -27.17 -11.66 18.01
N TRP A 25 -27.17 -12.71 17.18
CA TRP A 25 -25.95 -13.42 16.81
C TRP A 25 -25.04 -12.61 15.87
N VAL A 26 -25.56 -11.53 15.26
CA VAL A 26 -24.76 -10.58 14.45
C VAL A 26 -24.19 -9.49 15.36
N SER A 27 -25.06 -8.84 16.15
CA SER A 27 -24.71 -7.65 16.92
C SER A 27 -24.04 -7.93 18.26
N GLN A 28 -24.18 -9.13 18.82
CA GLN A 28 -23.52 -9.52 20.08
C GLN A 28 -22.23 -10.32 19.83
N TYR A 29 -22.00 -10.78 18.61
CA TYR A 29 -20.88 -11.62 18.29
C TYR A 29 -19.63 -10.79 17.92
N ARG A 30 -18.58 -10.89 18.75
CA ARG A 30 -17.30 -10.18 18.59
C ARG A 30 -16.12 -11.13 18.26
N GLY A 31 -16.39 -12.42 18.08
CA GLY A 31 -15.38 -13.47 17.92
C GLY A 31 -15.08 -13.86 16.46
N LEU A 32 -14.54 -15.07 16.27
CA LEU A 32 -14.29 -15.69 14.96
C LEU A 32 -15.24 -16.87 14.72
N TRP A 33 -15.92 -16.87 13.57
CA TRP A 33 -16.82 -17.94 13.14
C TRP A 33 -16.02 -19.21 12.82
N GLY A 34 -15.69 -19.98 13.85
CA GLY A 34 -14.95 -21.24 13.74
C GLY A 34 -13.76 -21.31 14.70
N LEU A 35 -12.84 -22.24 14.43
CA LEU A 35 -11.68 -22.47 15.27
C LEU A 35 -10.67 -21.31 15.18
N PHE A 36 -10.37 -20.68 16.32
CA PHE A 36 -9.22 -19.79 16.44
C PHE A 36 -7.98 -20.63 16.79
N ALA A 37 -7.26 -21.09 15.77
CA ALA A 37 -6.10 -21.97 15.95
C ALA A 37 -4.94 -21.30 16.70
N ARG A 38 -4.94 -19.96 16.83
CA ARG A 38 -3.82 -19.16 17.38
C ARG A 38 -2.47 -19.55 16.76
N ASP A 39 -2.47 -20.05 15.53
CA ASP A 39 -1.23 -20.46 14.87
C ASP A 39 -0.45 -19.20 14.45
N PRO A 40 0.75 -18.96 15.00
CA PRO A 40 1.58 -17.82 14.64
C PRO A 40 2.29 -17.98 13.28
N ILE A 41 2.09 -19.13 12.60
CA ILE A 41 2.77 -19.54 11.37
C ILE A 41 1.75 -19.82 10.25
N SER A 42 0.63 -20.50 10.52
CA SER A 42 -0.46 -20.68 9.55
C SER A 42 -1.51 -19.58 9.69
N GLY A 43 -1.66 -18.75 8.66
CA GLY A 43 -2.60 -17.62 8.63
C GLY A 43 -4.09 -18.01 8.58
N GLU A 44 -4.43 -19.29 8.69
CA GLU A 44 -5.80 -19.81 8.65
C GLU A 44 -6.50 -19.63 10.00
N ASN A 45 -6.82 -18.39 10.31
CA ASN A 45 -7.81 -18.11 11.33
C ASN A 45 -9.22 -18.21 10.73
N ALA A 46 -10.16 -18.73 11.51
CA ALA A 46 -11.57 -18.69 11.16
C ALA A 46 -12.03 -17.30 10.68
N PRO A 47 -12.99 -17.23 9.75
CA PRO A 47 -13.53 -15.97 9.27
C PRO A 47 -14.12 -15.18 10.45
N ALA A 48 -13.98 -13.85 10.37
CA ALA A 48 -14.69 -12.97 11.28
C ALA A 48 -16.21 -13.01 11.01
N GLY A 49 -17.01 -12.63 12.01
CA GLY A 49 -18.46 -12.49 11.84
C GLY A 49 -18.83 -11.38 10.83
N PRO A 50 -20.12 -11.23 10.50
CA PRO A 50 -20.56 -10.28 9.47
C PRO A 50 -20.36 -8.80 9.88
N MET A 51 -20.54 -8.45 11.16
CA MET A 51 -20.53 -7.06 11.64
C MET A 51 -19.15 -6.58 12.13
N TYR A 52 -18.32 -7.47 12.68
CA TYR A 52 -17.02 -7.12 13.28
C TYR A 52 -15.87 -7.88 12.65
N ASN A 53 -14.72 -7.20 12.51
CA ASN A 53 -13.45 -7.79 12.13
C ASN A 53 -12.87 -8.67 13.25
N ARG A 54 -11.77 -9.35 12.94
CA ARG A 54 -11.08 -10.25 13.89
C ARG A 54 -10.59 -9.54 15.15
N ASP A 55 -10.32 -8.25 15.07
CA ASP A 55 -9.87 -7.39 16.17
C ASP A 55 -11.04 -6.74 16.93
N GLY A 56 -12.29 -7.06 16.57
CA GLY A 56 -13.49 -6.48 17.16
C GLY A 56 -13.87 -5.10 16.61
N SER A 57 -13.12 -4.54 15.64
CA SER A 57 -13.50 -3.30 14.96
C SER A 57 -14.72 -3.52 14.04
N PRO A 58 -15.62 -2.53 13.87
CA PRO A 58 -16.72 -2.63 12.91
C PRO A 58 -16.20 -2.83 11.47
N ARG A 59 -16.87 -3.69 10.68
CA ARG A 59 -16.49 -3.90 9.28
C ARG A 59 -17.05 -2.79 8.39
N SER A 60 -16.25 -2.31 7.43
CA SER A 60 -16.69 -1.30 6.46
C SER A 60 -17.90 -1.76 5.65
N SER A 61 -17.97 -3.03 5.27
CA SER A 61 -19.14 -3.63 4.60
C SER A 61 -20.43 -3.53 5.41
N TRP A 62 -20.35 -3.28 6.72
CA TRP A 62 -21.48 -3.14 7.62
C TRP A 62 -21.84 -1.66 7.86
N TYR A 63 -20.90 -0.86 8.37
CA TYR A 63 -21.19 0.53 8.75
C TYR A 63 -21.19 1.51 7.58
N ASP A 64 -20.54 1.16 6.46
CA ASP A 64 -20.42 1.97 5.25
C ASP A 64 -20.55 1.08 4.00
N PRO A 65 -21.75 0.53 3.74
CA PRO A 65 -21.96 -0.40 2.63
C PRO A 65 -21.79 0.27 1.27
N LEU A 66 -22.06 1.58 1.16
CA LEU A 66 -21.91 2.32 -0.09
C LEU A 66 -20.43 2.60 -0.39
N GLY A 67 -19.65 3.05 0.59
CA GLY A 67 -18.21 3.20 0.44
C GLY A 67 -17.51 1.87 0.20
N PHE A 68 -17.93 0.82 0.89
CA PHE A 68 -17.45 -0.56 0.67
C PHE A 68 -17.72 -1.04 -0.77
N ALA A 69 -18.93 -0.80 -1.30
CA ALA A 69 -19.29 -1.13 -2.68
C ALA A 69 -18.73 -0.14 -3.72
N GLY A 70 -18.06 0.93 -3.28
CA GLY A 70 -17.55 2.00 -4.11
C GLY A 70 -18.64 2.83 -4.81
N LEU A 71 -19.86 2.82 -4.27
CA LEU A 71 -21.03 3.53 -4.82
C LEU A 71 -21.07 5.02 -4.44
N ASP A 72 -20.31 5.47 -3.44
CA ASP A 72 -20.29 6.90 -3.03
C ASP A 72 -19.90 7.87 -4.16
N LYS A 73 -19.17 7.38 -5.16
CA LYS A 73 -18.77 8.15 -6.35
C LYS A 73 -19.77 8.09 -7.50
N VAL A 74 -20.82 7.29 -7.36
CA VAL A 74 -21.84 7.06 -8.38
C VAL A 74 -23.12 7.78 -7.96
N PRO A 75 -23.58 8.79 -8.72
CA PRO A 75 -24.80 9.50 -8.37
C PRO A 75 -26.02 8.57 -8.49
N PRO A 76 -27.03 8.73 -7.64
CA PRO A 76 -28.31 8.05 -7.81
C PRO A 76 -28.91 8.32 -9.20
N PRO A 77 -29.54 7.34 -9.86
CA PRO A 77 -30.05 7.50 -11.23
C PRO A 77 -30.91 8.75 -11.46
N PRO A 78 -31.81 9.16 -10.54
CA PRO A 78 -32.60 10.37 -10.73
C PRO A 78 -31.78 11.67 -10.74
N GLN A 79 -30.63 11.69 -10.05
CA GLN A 79 -29.77 12.87 -9.89
C GLN A 79 -28.59 12.88 -10.87
N ALA A 80 -28.27 11.75 -11.49
CA ALA A 80 -27.09 11.57 -12.35
C ALA A 80 -27.03 12.59 -13.50
N LEU A 81 -28.18 12.82 -14.15
CA LEU A 81 -28.28 13.72 -15.30
C LEU A 81 -28.14 15.20 -14.90
N GLU A 82 -28.70 15.60 -13.76
CA GLU A 82 -28.56 16.96 -13.23
C GLU A 82 -27.11 17.25 -12.79
N LEU A 83 -26.49 16.30 -12.08
CA LEU A 83 -25.10 16.42 -11.66
C LEU A 83 -24.13 16.45 -12.85
N LEU A 84 -24.38 15.65 -13.89
CA LEU A 84 -23.55 15.66 -15.09
C LEU A 84 -23.67 16.99 -15.86
N ARG A 85 -24.88 17.55 -15.98
CA ARG A 85 -25.10 18.90 -16.55
C ARG A 85 -24.35 19.96 -15.76
N SER A 86 -24.51 19.96 -14.43
CA SER A 86 -23.79 20.89 -13.56
C SER A 86 -22.26 20.78 -13.71
N ASN A 87 -21.73 19.56 -13.87
CA ASN A 87 -20.30 19.36 -14.08
C ASN A 87 -19.83 19.86 -15.46
N CYS A 88 -20.64 19.70 -16.51
CA CYS A 88 -20.35 20.30 -17.82
C CYS A 88 -20.27 21.84 -17.70
N ASP A 89 -21.26 22.46 -17.06
CA ASP A 89 -21.33 23.91 -16.89
C ASP A 89 -20.14 24.46 -16.12
N LYS A 90 -19.70 23.77 -15.05
CA LYS A 90 -18.48 24.13 -14.29
C LYS A 90 -17.23 24.10 -15.16
N VAL A 91 -17.08 23.09 -16.01
CA VAL A 91 -15.91 22.99 -16.91
C VAL A 91 -15.96 24.07 -17.99
N VAL A 92 -17.14 24.37 -18.53
CA VAL A 92 -17.33 25.47 -19.50
C VAL A 92 -16.94 26.82 -18.88
N HIS A 93 -17.48 27.13 -17.69
CA HIS A 93 -17.13 28.36 -16.98
C HIS A 93 -15.62 28.45 -16.69
N ARG A 94 -14.99 27.33 -16.31
CA ARG A 94 -13.54 27.29 -16.09
C ARG A 94 -12.75 27.55 -17.39
N GLN A 95 -13.22 27.06 -18.53
CA GLN A 95 -12.58 27.33 -19.82
C GLN A 95 -12.63 28.81 -20.19
N GLU A 96 -13.77 29.48 -19.95
CA GLU A 96 -13.92 30.92 -20.17
C GLU A 96 -12.97 31.72 -19.28
N GLU A 97 -12.84 31.36 -17.99
CA GLU A 97 -11.88 31.98 -17.08
C GLU A 97 -10.43 31.78 -17.56
N LEU A 98 -10.08 30.55 -17.97
CA LEU A 98 -8.75 30.24 -18.47
C LEU A 98 -8.41 31.02 -19.75
N GLU A 99 -9.38 31.21 -20.65
CA GLU A 99 -9.18 31.99 -21.88
C GLU A 99 -8.83 33.46 -21.58
N GLN A 100 -9.56 34.09 -20.65
CA GLN A 100 -9.25 35.45 -20.20
C GLN A 100 -7.86 35.53 -19.57
N ARG A 101 -7.54 34.63 -18.63
CA ARG A 101 -6.25 34.61 -17.93
C ARG A 101 -5.07 34.33 -18.85
N ILE A 102 -5.24 33.43 -19.83
CA ILE A 102 -4.20 33.14 -20.83
C ILE A 102 -3.96 34.40 -21.68
N SER A 103 -5.01 35.09 -22.11
CA SER A 103 -4.88 36.32 -22.91
C SER A 103 -4.11 37.40 -22.14
N GLU A 104 -4.50 37.67 -20.89
CA GLU A 104 -3.84 38.64 -20.01
C GLU A 104 -2.37 38.30 -19.76
N LYS A 105 -2.09 37.07 -19.29
CA LYS A 105 -0.72 36.64 -18.94
C LYS A 105 0.18 36.47 -20.14
N ALA A 106 -0.36 36.06 -21.30
CA ALA A 106 0.41 36.04 -22.54
C ALA A 106 0.76 37.46 -23.02
N GLY A 107 -0.12 38.44 -22.81
CA GLY A 107 0.16 39.86 -23.06
C GLY A 107 1.30 40.39 -22.17
N GLU A 108 1.23 40.13 -20.86
CA GLU A 108 2.30 40.46 -19.89
C GLU A 108 3.64 39.79 -20.27
N LEU A 109 3.60 38.53 -20.72
CA LEU A 109 4.79 37.80 -21.13
C LEU A 109 5.42 38.42 -22.37
N GLN A 110 4.61 38.87 -23.33
CA GLN A 110 5.08 39.56 -24.52
C GLN A 110 5.70 40.92 -24.19
N SER A 111 5.09 41.71 -23.29
CA SER A 111 5.65 43.01 -22.89
C SER A 111 7.00 42.85 -22.17
N LEU A 112 7.11 41.92 -21.23
CA LEU A 112 8.37 41.61 -20.56
C LEU A 112 9.44 41.09 -21.54
N GLY A 113 9.05 40.30 -22.55
CA GLY A 113 9.95 39.86 -23.61
C GLY A 113 10.52 41.02 -24.44
N ILE A 114 9.72 42.04 -24.70
CA ILE A 114 10.17 43.27 -25.39
C ILE A 114 11.14 44.05 -24.50
N GLU A 115 10.83 44.22 -23.20
CA GLU A 115 11.72 44.89 -22.25
C GLU A 115 13.08 44.19 -22.14
N MET A 116 13.07 42.86 -22.06
CA MET A 116 14.30 42.05 -22.01
C MET A 116 15.17 42.27 -23.24
N LYS A 117 14.56 42.20 -24.43
CA LYS A 117 15.27 42.41 -25.69
C LYS A 117 15.86 43.82 -25.80
N GLY A 118 15.21 44.82 -25.22
CA GLY A 118 15.74 46.19 -25.15
C GLY A 118 16.97 46.34 -24.24
N MET A 119 17.17 45.42 -23.29
CA MET A 119 18.33 45.41 -22.39
C MET A 119 19.53 44.63 -22.94
N GLU A 120 19.36 43.86 -24.02
CA GLU A 120 20.45 43.10 -24.65
C GLU A 120 21.55 44.04 -25.16
N GLY A 121 22.81 43.67 -24.93
CA GLY A 121 23.98 44.44 -25.38
C GLY A 121 24.39 45.61 -24.48
N ASN A 122 23.70 45.86 -23.36
CA ASN A 122 24.03 46.91 -22.39
C ASN A 122 24.67 46.35 -21.10
N PRO A 123 26.01 46.43 -20.92
CA PRO A 123 26.70 45.78 -19.79
C PRO A 123 26.25 46.28 -18.40
N HIS A 124 25.84 47.54 -18.30
CA HIS A 124 25.37 48.15 -17.06
C HIS A 124 23.98 47.66 -16.62
N LEU A 125 23.20 47.03 -17.53
CA LEU A 125 21.87 46.47 -17.25
C LEU A 125 21.89 44.97 -16.99
N ALA A 126 23.05 44.32 -17.00
CA ALA A 126 23.17 42.85 -16.88
C ALA A 126 22.46 42.27 -15.64
N LYS A 127 22.52 42.97 -14.49
CA LYS A 127 21.82 42.55 -13.26
C LYS A 127 20.29 42.62 -13.41
N GLN A 128 19.78 43.68 -14.04
CA GLN A 128 18.35 43.86 -14.29
C GLN A 128 17.84 42.85 -15.33
N HIS A 129 18.61 42.63 -16.40
CA HIS A 129 18.33 41.60 -17.39
C HIS A 129 18.24 40.20 -16.76
N ALA A 130 19.16 39.84 -15.86
CA ALA A 130 19.11 38.54 -15.17
C ALA A 130 17.90 38.40 -14.23
N ALA A 131 17.50 39.47 -13.55
CA ALA A 131 16.30 39.48 -12.69
C ALA A 131 15.01 39.34 -13.53
N LEU A 132 14.91 40.11 -14.61
CA LEU A 132 13.80 40.06 -15.57
C LEU A 132 13.74 38.70 -16.30
N GLY A 133 14.91 38.08 -16.53
CA GLY A 133 15.06 36.69 -16.99
C GLY A 133 14.23 35.70 -16.17
N LYS A 134 14.37 35.78 -14.84
CA LYS A 134 13.67 34.88 -13.90
C LYS A 134 12.17 35.14 -13.86
N THR A 135 11.75 36.40 -13.91
CA THR A 135 10.31 36.73 -13.92
C THR A 135 9.66 36.29 -15.23
N LEU A 136 10.33 36.48 -16.37
CA LEU A 136 9.86 36.02 -17.67
C LEU A 136 9.72 34.49 -17.70
N SER A 137 10.71 33.74 -17.22
CA SER A 137 10.62 32.27 -17.20
C SER A 137 9.48 31.78 -16.31
N ALA A 138 9.31 32.39 -15.12
CA ALA A 138 8.23 32.02 -14.22
C ALA A 138 6.84 32.28 -14.84
N LEU A 139 6.67 33.44 -15.48
CA LEU A 139 5.43 33.78 -16.18
C LEU A 139 5.18 32.87 -17.40
N ALA A 140 6.24 32.48 -18.12
CA ALA A 140 6.14 31.55 -19.24
C ALA A 140 5.66 30.16 -18.77
N ASP A 141 6.18 29.68 -17.65
CA ASP A 141 5.75 28.42 -17.03
C ASP A 141 4.29 28.51 -16.54
N GLU A 142 3.88 29.64 -15.98
CA GLU A 142 2.47 29.90 -15.60
C GLU A 142 1.54 29.83 -16.82
N VAL A 143 1.84 30.56 -17.89
CA VAL A 143 1.06 30.55 -19.15
C VAL A 143 1.00 29.14 -19.74
N LYS A 144 2.12 28.40 -19.69
CA LYS A 144 2.17 27.00 -20.14
C LYS A 144 1.28 26.10 -19.29
N GLY A 145 1.26 26.29 -17.97
CA GLY A 145 0.37 25.60 -17.05
C GLY A 145 -1.10 25.86 -17.36
N LEU A 146 -1.48 27.13 -17.54
CA LEU A 146 -2.84 27.52 -17.90
C LEU A 146 -3.30 26.91 -19.24
N ARG A 147 -2.44 26.95 -20.27
CA ARG A 147 -2.73 26.34 -21.58
C ARG A 147 -2.88 24.82 -21.50
N ARG A 148 -2.08 24.17 -20.65
CA ARG A 148 -2.19 22.73 -20.39
C ARG A 148 -3.54 22.41 -19.74
N GLU A 149 -3.91 23.15 -18.69
CA GLU A 149 -5.21 22.98 -18.01
C GLU A 149 -6.37 23.17 -19.00
N ARG A 150 -6.31 24.19 -19.86
CA ARG A 150 -7.31 24.42 -20.93
C ARG A 150 -7.46 23.20 -21.84
N SER A 151 -6.34 22.63 -22.28
CA SER A 151 -6.31 21.44 -23.14
C SER A 151 -6.89 20.21 -22.45
N GLU A 152 -6.55 20.00 -21.17
CA GLU A 152 -7.08 18.89 -20.36
C GLU A 152 -8.61 19.05 -20.17
N ASN A 153 -9.07 20.28 -19.90
CA ASN A 153 -10.49 20.60 -19.76
C ASN A 153 -11.28 20.42 -21.07
N THR A 154 -10.69 20.65 -22.23
CA THR A 154 -11.34 20.38 -23.53
C THR A 154 -11.62 18.90 -23.70
N ALA A 155 -10.64 18.04 -23.41
CA ALA A 155 -10.81 16.59 -23.49
C ALA A 155 -11.82 16.08 -22.45
N LEU A 156 -11.80 16.63 -21.24
CA LEU A 156 -12.78 16.30 -20.20
C LEU A 156 -14.19 16.68 -20.62
N LEU A 157 -14.40 17.91 -21.12
CA LEU A 157 -15.70 18.38 -21.57
C LEU A 157 -16.27 17.50 -22.71
N GLN A 158 -15.42 17.08 -23.65
CA GLN A 158 -15.83 16.16 -24.72
C GLN A 158 -16.33 14.81 -24.15
N GLY A 159 -15.64 14.26 -23.14
CA GLY A 159 -16.09 13.02 -22.47
C GLY A 159 -17.41 13.20 -21.72
N LEU A 160 -17.56 14.29 -20.98
CA LEU A 160 -18.78 14.57 -20.22
C LEU A 160 -19.99 14.82 -21.14
N THR A 161 -19.80 15.55 -22.24
CA THR A 161 -20.86 15.82 -23.23
C THR A 161 -21.31 14.54 -23.93
N GLN A 162 -20.37 13.67 -24.34
CA GLN A 162 -20.72 12.35 -24.89
C GLN A 162 -21.49 11.49 -23.89
N GLN A 163 -21.10 11.49 -22.62
CA GLN A 163 -21.83 10.76 -21.58
C GLN A 163 -23.24 11.32 -21.36
N LEU A 164 -23.39 12.64 -21.43
CA LEU A 164 -24.68 13.33 -21.29
C LEU A 164 -25.61 12.99 -22.45
N GLU A 165 -25.10 12.93 -23.68
CA GLU A 165 -25.87 12.48 -24.86
C GLU A 165 -26.38 11.05 -24.69
N ARG A 166 -25.52 10.12 -24.27
CA ARG A 166 -25.89 8.72 -24.01
C ARG A 166 -26.97 8.59 -22.94
N LEU A 167 -26.83 9.29 -21.82
CA LEU A 167 -27.83 9.28 -20.76
C LEU A 167 -29.17 9.90 -21.20
N ASN A 168 -29.15 11.00 -21.98
CA ASN A 168 -30.38 11.57 -22.54
C ASN A 168 -31.06 10.63 -23.56
N ALA A 169 -30.29 9.81 -24.28
CA ALA A 169 -30.80 8.78 -25.17
C ALA A 169 -31.36 7.55 -24.43
N GLY A 170 -31.24 7.51 -23.09
CA GLY A 170 -31.68 6.38 -22.26
C GLY A 170 -30.71 5.21 -22.23
N GLU A 171 -29.49 5.36 -22.77
CA GLU A 171 -28.44 4.35 -22.65
C GLU A 171 -27.87 4.37 -21.22
N GLN A 172 -28.10 3.29 -20.47
CA GLN A 172 -27.49 3.11 -19.15
C GLN A 172 -26.11 2.45 -19.30
N ASP A 173 -25.12 2.96 -18.55
CA ASP A 173 -23.83 2.29 -18.42
C ASP A 173 -23.98 0.97 -17.64
N ASP A 174 -23.00 0.07 -17.79
CA ASP A 174 -22.94 -1.15 -16.99
C ASP A 174 -22.96 -0.79 -15.48
N PRO A 175 -23.88 -1.36 -14.68
CA PRO A 175 -23.95 -1.14 -13.23
C PRO A 175 -22.64 -1.44 -12.47
N ARG A 176 -21.68 -2.15 -13.09
CA ARG A 176 -20.37 -2.46 -12.52
C ARG A 176 -19.23 -1.62 -13.07
N ALA A 177 -19.50 -0.68 -13.98
CA ALA A 177 -18.47 0.16 -14.61
C ALA A 177 -17.65 0.98 -13.59
N HIS A 178 -18.21 1.27 -12.40
CA HIS A 178 -17.51 1.99 -11.33
C HIS A 178 -16.49 1.13 -10.58
N ILE A 179 -16.52 -0.20 -10.74
CA ILE A 179 -15.67 -1.14 -10.03
C ILE A 179 -14.35 -1.30 -10.79
N ARG A 180 -13.26 -0.75 -10.25
CA ARG A 180 -11.91 -0.92 -10.82
C ARG A 180 -11.23 -2.22 -10.37
N HIS A 181 -11.40 -2.55 -9.10
CA HIS A 181 -10.87 -3.75 -8.49
C HIS A 181 -12.03 -4.51 -7.87
N LEU A 182 -12.49 -5.53 -8.57
CA LEU A 182 -13.46 -6.45 -8.01
C LEU A 182 -12.72 -7.40 -7.07
N ALA A 183 -13.18 -7.52 -5.84
CA ALA A 183 -12.74 -8.59 -4.95
C ALA A 183 -13.26 -9.92 -5.49
N GLU A 184 -12.53 -10.50 -6.44
CA GLU A 184 -12.76 -11.86 -6.90
C GLU A 184 -12.18 -12.85 -5.87
N PRO A 185 -12.86 -13.97 -5.60
CA PRO A 185 -12.25 -15.07 -4.86
C PRO A 185 -10.93 -15.46 -5.54
N ASP A 186 -9.91 -15.79 -4.75
CA ASP A 186 -8.64 -16.28 -5.28
C ASP A 186 -8.90 -17.43 -6.25
N LYS A 187 -8.49 -17.24 -7.51
CA LYS A 187 -8.66 -18.27 -8.53
C LYS A 187 -7.80 -19.45 -8.11
N PRO A 188 -8.40 -20.63 -7.85
CA PRO A 188 -7.68 -21.75 -7.25
C PRO A 188 -6.42 -22.07 -8.07
N THR A 189 -6.48 -21.96 -9.39
CA THR A 189 -5.38 -22.29 -10.32
C THR A 189 -4.10 -21.43 -10.17
N GLN A 190 -4.15 -20.22 -9.62
CA GLN A 190 -2.96 -19.35 -9.51
C GLN A 190 -2.18 -19.54 -8.19
N ALA A 191 -2.82 -19.99 -7.12
CA ALA A 191 -2.16 -20.21 -5.82
C ALA A 191 -1.29 -21.49 -5.76
N PHE A 192 -1.52 -22.46 -6.66
CA PHE A 192 -0.97 -23.82 -6.51
C PHE A 192 0.48 -24.06 -6.93
N ARG A 193 1.19 -23.10 -7.56
CA ARG A 193 2.56 -23.39 -8.03
C ARG A 193 3.54 -23.67 -6.89
N PHE A 194 3.37 -22.98 -5.76
CA PHE A 194 4.21 -23.18 -4.57
C PHE A 194 3.59 -24.14 -3.56
N ASP A 195 2.27 -24.31 -3.56
CA ASP A 195 1.55 -25.16 -2.61
C ASP A 195 1.91 -26.65 -2.77
N ARG A 196 1.98 -27.17 -4.01
CA ARG A 196 2.42 -28.56 -4.26
C ARG A 196 3.90 -28.79 -3.93
N ALA A 197 4.74 -27.78 -4.14
CA ALA A 197 6.16 -27.83 -3.80
C ALA A 197 6.36 -27.79 -2.28
N ALA A 198 5.54 -27.01 -1.56
CA ALA A 198 5.52 -26.97 -0.10
C ALA A 198 5.03 -28.30 0.51
N GLU A 199 3.99 -28.91 -0.06
CA GLU A 199 3.44 -30.19 0.40
C GLU A 199 4.44 -31.35 0.20
N THR A 200 5.09 -31.41 -0.97
CA THR A 200 6.15 -32.41 -1.24
C THR A 200 7.41 -32.18 -0.39
N TRP A 201 7.79 -30.92 -0.15
CA TRP A 201 8.89 -30.59 0.75
C TRP A 201 8.59 -30.98 2.19
N ALA A 202 7.38 -30.71 2.71
CA ALA A 202 6.99 -31.09 4.06
C ALA A 202 7.14 -32.61 4.29
N ALA A 203 6.80 -33.44 3.30
CA ALA A 203 6.93 -34.90 3.40
C ALA A 203 8.38 -35.41 3.33
N ILE A 204 9.27 -34.74 2.56
CA ILE A 204 10.63 -35.24 2.27
C ILE A 204 11.68 -34.64 3.21
N SER A 205 11.44 -33.42 3.69
CA SER A 205 12.42 -32.58 4.40
C SER A 205 12.99 -33.23 5.67
N LEU A 206 12.16 -33.93 6.46
CA LEU A 206 12.60 -34.62 7.66
C LEU A 206 13.57 -35.77 7.34
N SER A 207 13.26 -36.57 6.33
CA SER A 207 14.10 -37.67 5.87
C SER A 207 15.42 -37.17 5.29
N LEU A 208 15.37 -36.09 4.51
CA LEU A 208 16.55 -35.45 3.92
C LEU A 208 17.47 -34.85 5.01
N LEU A 209 16.87 -34.22 6.03
CA LEU A 209 17.59 -33.63 7.16
C LEU A 209 18.35 -34.70 7.96
N LEU A 210 17.67 -35.80 8.30
CA LEU A 210 18.29 -36.92 9.02
C LEU A 210 19.42 -37.56 8.21
N PHE A 211 19.23 -37.71 6.89
CA PHE A 211 20.27 -38.24 6.01
C PHE A 211 21.49 -37.30 5.93
N ALA A 212 21.27 -35.99 5.79
CA ALA A 212 22.35 -35.01 5.75
C ALA A 212 23.16 -34.98 7.05
N ILE A 213 22.50 -35.10 8.21
CA ILE A 213 23.16 -35.19 9.52
C ILE A 213 23.99 -36.48 9.62
N ALA A 214 23.44 -37.62 9.19
CA ALA A 214 24.16 -38.90 9.22
C ALA A 214 25.42 -38.87 8.34
N VAL A 215 25.32 -38.32 7.12
CA VAL A 215 26.46 -38.15 6.21
C VAL A 215 27.51 -37.21 6.81
N LEU A 216 27.09 -36.11 7.44
CA LEU A 216 28.00 -35.15 8.07
C LEU A 216 28.81 -35.80 9.21
N ILE A 217 28.16 -36.59 10.06
CA ILE A 217 28.82 -37.30 11.17
C ILE A 217 29.85 -38.31 10.63
N PHE A 218 29.52 -39.00 9.53
CA PHE A 218 30.40 -40.01 8.95
C PHE A 218 31.61 -39.39 8.22
N LEU A 219 31.40 -38.32 7.45
CA LEU A 219 32.41 -37.79 6.53
C LEU A 219 33.27 -36.68 7.15
N ALA A 220 32.74 -35.91 8.11
CA ALA A 220 33.42 -34.76 8.71
C ALA A 220 33.18 -34.64 10.23
N PRO A 221 33.58 -35.67 11.03
CA PRO A 221 33.32 -35.71 12.47
C PRO A 221 33.92 -34.53 13.26
N HIS A 222 35.01 -33.93 12.77
CA HIS A 222 35.60 -32.75 13.41
C HIS A 222 34.83 -31.44 13.20
N TYR A 223 33.98 -31.35 12.16
CA TYR A 223 33.21 -30.14 11.82
C TYR A 223 31.71 -30.28 12.09
N VAL A 224 31.29 -31.31 12.85
CA VAL A 224 29.87 -31.64 13.07
C VAL A 224 29.06 -30.44 13.56
N TRP A 225 29.57 -29.68 14.52
CA TRP A 225 28.87 -28.50 15.06
C TRP A 225 28.67 -27.40 14.03
N ALA A 226 29.72 -27.08 13.25
CA ALA A 226 29.63 -26.07 12.19
C ALA A 226 28.72 -26.54 11.03
N GLY A 227 28.85 -27.80 10.61
CA GLY A 227 28.00 -28.37 9.57
C GLY A 227 26.53 -28.43 9.98
N LEU A 228 26.23 -28.77 11.24
CA LEU A 228 24.86 -28.82 11.76
C LEU A 228 24.22 -27.43 11.78
N THR A 229 24.98 -26.38 12.12
CA THR A 229 24.48 -24.99 12.03
C THR A 229 24.17 -24.58 10.59
N ILE A 230 25.01 -24.97 9.62
CA ILE A 230 24.80 -24.64 8.21
C ILE A 230 23.58 -25.39 7.65
N ILE A 231 23.47 -26.69 7.93
CA ILE A 231 22.32 -27.51 7.49
C ILE A 231 21.01 -26.96 8.05
N PHE A 232 20.98 -26.60 9.34
CA PHE A 232 19.81 -26.03 9.98
C PHE A 232 19.41 -24.68 9.35
N LEU A 233 20.39 -23.82 9.06
CA LEU A 233 20.16 -22.51 8.45
C LEU A 233 19.64 -22.65 7.00
N LEU A 234 20.21 -23.57 6.23
CA LEU A 234 19.78 -23.87 4.86
C LEU A 234 18.37 -24.46 4.83
N PHE A 235 18.03 -25.31 5.81
CA PHE A 235 16.69 -25.86 5.98
C PHE A 235 15.65 -24.76 6.25
N LEU A 236 15.94 -23.84 7.19
CA LEU A 236 15.05 -22.70 7.50
C LEU A 236 14.77 -21.83 6.27
N VAL A 237 15.80 -21.57 5.47
CA VAL A 237 15.68 -20.77 4.24
C VAL A 237 14.84 -21.49 3.20
N ALA A 238 15.09 -22.78 2.97
CA ALA A 238 14.33 -23.58 2.00
C ALA A 238 12.85 -23.68 2.39
N GLU A 239 12.54 -23.93 3.67
CA GLU A 239 11.17 -23.99 4.17
C GLU A 239 10.44 -22.64 4.03
N SER A 240 11.13 -21.53 4.28
CA SER A 240 10.57 -20.18 4.14
C SER A 240 10.16 -19.84 2.70
N ILE A 241 11.04 -20.14 1.75
CA ILE A 241 10.81 -19.86 0.33
C ILE A 241 9.60 -20.64 -0.18
N LEU A 242 9.50 -21.92 0.21
CA LEU A 242 8.43 -22.80 -0.26
C LEU A 242 7.07 -22.47 0.36
N ARG A 243 7.02 -22.00 1.62
CA ARG A 243 5.77 -21.60 2.29
C ARG A 243 5.26 -20.19 1.95
N GLY A 244 5.93 -19.45 1.06
CA GLY A 244 5.49 -18.11 0.64
C GLY A 244 5.61 -17.01 1.72
N ALA A 245 6.24 -17.30 2.87
CA ALA A 245 6.43 -16.37 3.99
C ALA A 245 7.78 -15.63 3.95
N PHE A 246 8.45 -15.63 2.78
CA PHE A 246 9.82 -15.15 2.55
C PHE A 246 10.14 -13.82 3.27
N VAL A 247 9.25 -12.83 3.20
CA VAL A 247 9.47 -11.51 3.79
C VAL A 247 9.46 -11.54 5.32
N GLN A 248 8.54 -12.29 5.94
CA GLN A 248 8.46 -12.39 7.40
C GLN A 248 9.56 -13.28 7.98
N THR A 249 9.97 -14.33 7.28
CA THR A 249 11.03 -15.23 7.76
C THR A 249 12.40 -14.58 7.67
N ILE A 250 12.70 -13.79 6.63
CA ILE A 250 13.95 -13.05 6.54
C ILE A 250 14.10 -12.11 7.73
N ALA A 251 13.04 -11.37 8.09
CA ALA A 251 13.05 -10.47 9.25
C ALA A 251 13.28 -11.22 10.58
N ARG A 252 12.70 -12.43 10.74
CA ARG A 252 12.94 -13.25 11.94
C ARG A 252 14.35 -13.83 11.97
N ILE A 253 14.88 -14.29 10.84
CA ILE A 253 16.25 -14.82 10.74
C ILE A 253 17.28 -13.71 11.00
N THR A 254 17.11 -12.52 10.43
CA THR A 254 18.01 -11.39 10.71
C THR A 254 17.95 -10.96 12.16
N LEU A 255 16.76 -10.98 12.79
CA LEU A 255 16.62 -10.70 14.21
C LEU A 255 17.32 -11.76 15.09
N ILE A 256 17.15 -13.05 14.78
CA ILE A 256 17.82 -14.13 15.50
C ILE A 256 19.33 -14.02 15.32
N LEU A 257 19.81 -13.77 14.10
CA LEU A 257 21.24 -13.63 13.82
C LEU A 257 21.83 -12.39 14.50
N ALA A 258 21.10 -11.28 14.53
CA ALA A 258 21.49 -10.08 15.26
C ALA A 258 21.53 -10.34 16.77
N MET A 259 20.57 -11.09 17.31
CA MET A 259 20.55 -11.46 18.73
C MET A 259 21.71 -12.39 19.09
N VAL A 260 21.99 -13.40 18.26
CA VAL A 260 23.14 -14.30 18.44
C VAL A 260 24.46 -13.53 18.33
N ALA A 261 24.59 -12.67 17.32
CA ALA A 261 25.77 -11.82 17.15
C ALA A 261 25.95 -10.87 18.36
N ALA A 262 24.88 -10.25 18.85
CA ALA A 262 24.91 -9.43 20.06
C ALA A 262 25.32 -10.23 21.30
N LEU A 263 24.83 -11.47 21.44
CA LEU A 263 25.21 -12.36 22.53
C LEU A 263 26.70 -12.73 22.47
N ILE A 264 27.18 -13.10 21.29
CA ILE A 264 28.60 -13.41 21.05
C ILE A 264 29.46 -12.19 21.36
N LEU A 265 29.08 -11.01 20.87
CA LEU A 265 29.79 -9.77 21.13
C LEU A 265 29.81 -9.44 22.63
N PHE A 266 28.69 -9.63 23.32
CA PHE A 266 28.59 -9.43 24.76
C PHE A 266 29.51 -10.38 25.52
N PHE A 267 29.44 -11.68 25.27
CA PHE A 267 30.29 -12.66 25.98
C PHE A 267 31.78 -12.50 25.67
N HIS A 268 32.13 -12.14 24.44
CA HIS A 268 33.53 -11.98 24.05
C HIS A 268 34.12 -10.64 24.53
N PHE A 269 33.35 -9.55 24.50
CA PHE A 269 33.84 -8.19 24.77
C PHE A 269 33.30 -7.56 26.07
N TRP A 270 32.69 -8.33 26.98
CA TRP A 270 32.07 -7.82 28.21
C TRP A 270 32.95 -6.85 29.03
N LYS A 271 34.26 -7.09 29.10
CA LYS A 271 35.20 -6.22 29.80
C LYS A 271 35.28 -4.82 29.18
N TRP A 272 35.32 -4.74 27.86
CA TRP A 272 35.36 -3.47 27.13
C TRP A 272 34.05 -2.70 27.25
N ILE A 273 32.92 -3.41 27.31
CA ILE A 273 31.60 -2.82 27.56
C ILE A 273 31.56 -2.15 28.95
N ILE A 274 32.06 -2.82 29.98
CA ILE A 274 32.15 -2.27 31.35
C ILE A 274 33.05 -1.04 31.39
N VAL A 275 34.23 -1.10 30.75
CA VAL A 275 35.15 0.03 30.67
C VAL A 275 34.50 1.23 29.97
N ALA A 276 33.79 1.01 28.86
CA ALA A 276 33.07 2.06 28.14
C ALA A 276 31.93 2.68 28.98
N ALA A 277 31.20 1.87 29.76
CA ALA A 277 30.14 2.35 30.65
C ALA A 277 30.69 3.17 31.83
N LEU A 278 31.82 2.76 32.39
CA LEU A 278 32.52 3.51 33.44
C LEU A 278 33.05 4.85 32.91
N LEU A 279 33.65 4.85 31.72
CA LEU A 279 34.15 6.07 31.08
C LEU A 279 33.03 7.06 30.74
N THR A 280 31.91 6.58 30.20
CA THR A 280 30.75 7.45 29.88
C THR A 280 30.12 8.01 31.15
N THR A 281 29.98 7.21 32.21
CA THR A 281 29.49 7.67 33.51
C THR A 281 30.43 8.69 34.15
N GLY A 282 31.75 8.43 34.10
CA GLY A 282 32.77 9.35 34.59
C GLY A 282 32.77 10.68 33.84
N ALA A 283 32.68 10.64 32.50
CA ALA A 283 32.58 11.83 31.66
C ALA A 283 31.29 12.61 31.93
N PHE A 284 30.16 11.91 32.12
CA PHE A 284 28.87 12.52 32.44
C PHE A 284 28.91 13.25 33.80
N LEU A 285 29.46 12.61 34.83
CA LEU A 285 29.60 13.23 36.15
C LEU A 285 30.56 14.42 36.11
N MET A 286 31.65 14.33 35.35
CA MET A 286 32.58 15.45 35.17
C MET A 286 31.92 16.62 34.44
N PHE A 287 31.12 16.35 33.41
CA PHE A 287 30.34 17.36 32.70
C PHE A 287 29.29 18.02 33.61
N GLN A 288 28.60 17.24 34.44
CA GLN A 288 27.64 17.75 35.41
C GLN A 288 28.32 18.66 36.44
N ARG A 289 29.48 18.25 36.98
CA ARG A 289 30.29 19.05 37.90
C ARG A 289 30.80 20.35 37.26
N LEU A 290 31.27 20.29 36.01
CA LEU A 290 31.69 21.49 35.26
C LEU A 290 30.52 22.47 35.08
N ARG A 291 29.34 21.95 34.73
CA ARG A 291 28.13 22.75 34.59
C ARG A 291 27.73 23.42 35.92
N GLU A 292 27.85 22.72 37.04
CA GLU A 292 27.59 23.26 38.39
C GLU A 292 28.61 24.32 38.83
N LEU A 293 29.84 24.30 38.31
CA LEU A 293 30.89 25.28 38.63
C LEU A 293 30.81 26.56 37.78
N THR A 294 30.17 26.49 36.61
CA THR A 294 30.02 27.62 35.67
C THR A 294 28.67 28.34 35.76
N GLY A 295 27.77 27.90 36.66
CA GLY A 295 26.54 28.59 37.03
C GLY A 295 26.67 29.20 38.42
#